data_AF-A0A0S8I4W6-F1
#
_entry.id   AF-A0A0S8I4W6-F1
#
_cell.length_a   1.000
_cell.length_b   1.000
_cell.length_c   1.000
_cell.angle_alpha   90.00
_cell.angle_beta   90.00
_cell.angle_gamma   90.00
#
_symmetry.space_group_name_H-M   'P 1'
#
loop_
_entity.id
_entity.type
_entity.pdbx_description
1 polymer ?
#
loop_
_entity_poly.entity_id
_entity_poly.type
_entity_poly.pdbx_seq_one_letter_code
_entity_poly.pdbx_strand_id
1 'polypeptide(L)'
;AKVGNVVASWVVSPLIGGTISFFIFTYIRKKIFYSPYPMRATKKAVPYLVFSVFFVLTLAMVYKGLKNLGLDLDFPEAPCIAFLVGSIAALASYFLVRKFYQEGLLDVVPGLEGAEEENALITTELEEVPKILDSITKNSNGDLNKRIKNIESEVKRLIGEIKEGTYSKFNRAAHEASIQNVEKIFVPLQILSACFIAFSHGANDVANAIGPLAAVVDILYGESVSIEVAVPLLLVLGGVGIVIGLATWGYRVIYTIGEKITDLTPTRGFSAEFSAAITIVIASRLGLPISTTHTLVGAVLGVGFARGVSSLNLKVIKDIIASWFITLPASAVLAIIFVYILRAIFG
;
A
#
# COMPACT_ATOMS: atom_id res chain seq x y z
N ALA A 1 21.64 -13.07 -23.05
CA ALA A 1 21.79 -12.04 -22.00
C ALA A 1 20.49 -11.31 -21.66
N LYS A 2 19.78 -10.67 -22.61
CA LYS A 2 18.60 -9.82 -22.33
C LYS A 2 17.36 -10.54 -21.76
N VAL A 3 17.04 -11.77 -22.20
CA VAL A 3 15.84 -12.50 -21.72
C VAL A 3 15.99 -12.97 -20.26
N GLY A 4 17.16 -13.48 -19.88
CA GLY A 4 17.43 -13.90 -18.50
C GLY A 4 17.29 -12.75 -17.50
N ASN A 5 17.69 -11.55 -17.90
CA ASN A 5 17.51 -10.32 -17.13
C ASN A 5 16.03 -9.97 -16.90
N VAL A 6 15.16 -10.19 -17.90
CA VAL A 6 13.70 -10.02 -17.76
C VAL A 6 13.14 -11.05 -16.78
N VAL A 7 13.50 -12.33 -16.90
CA VAL A 7 13.02 -13.37 -15.99
C VAL A 7 13.49 -13.11 -14.55
N ALA A 8 14.75 -12.71 -14.36
CA ALA A 8 15.28 -12.34 -13.06
C ALA A 8 14.49 -11.18 -12.43
N SER A 9 14.10 -10.18 -13.24
CA SER A 9 13.29 -9.06 -12.77
C SER A 9 11.94 -9.50 -12.19
N TRP A 10 11.37 -10.62 -12.64
CA TRP A 10 10.06 -11.08 -12.15
C TRP A 10 10.10 -11.65 -10.75
N VAL A 11 11.27 -12.09 -10.31
CA VAL A 11 11.49 -12.57 -8.94
C VAL A 11 12.02 -11.42 -8.08
N VAL A 12 13.00 -10.68 -8.59
CA VAL A 12 13.68 -9.63 -7.82
C VAL A 12 12.77 -8.42 -7.56
N SER A 13 12.00 -7.96 -8.55
CA SER A 13 11.13 -6.78 -8.40
C SER A 13 10.08 -6.91 -7.29
N PRO A 14 9.26 -7.99 -7.23
CA PRO A 14 8.26 -8.12 -6.17
C PRO A 14 8.90 -8.28 -4.79
N LEU A 15 10.07 -8.93 -4.69
CA LEU A 15 10.77 -9.10 -3.41
C LEU A 15 11.27 -7.76 -2.87
N ILE A 16 11.89 -6.93 -3.71
CA ILE A 16 12.36 -5.60 -3.30
C ILE A 16 11.17 -4.72 -2.92
N GLY A 17 10.15 -4.64 -3.77
CA GLY A 17 8.95 -3.83 -3.53
C GLY A 17 8.21 -4.26 -2.25
N GLY A 18 8.08 -5.56 -2.01
CA GLY A 18 7.48 -6.11 -0.80
C GLY A 18 8.30 -5.89 0.46
N THR A 19 9.63 -6.00 0.37
CA THR A 19 10.51 -5.75 1.52
C THR A 19 10.45 -4.29 1.94
N ILE A 20 10.56 -3.36 0.98
CA ILE A 20 10.49 -1.93 1.27
C ILE A 20 9.11 -1.56 1.83
N SER A 21 8.01 -2.10 1.27
CA SER A 21 6.66 -1.77 1.74
C SER A 21 6.39 -2.33 3.13
N PHE A 22 6.90 -3.53 3.43
CA PHE A 22 6.83 -4.13 4.77
C PHE A 22 7.46 -3.19 5.81
N PHE A 23 8.66 -2.67 5.53
CA PHE A 23 9.34 -1.76 6.45
C PHE A 23 8.66 -0.39 6.56
N ILE A 24 8.24 0.20 5.43
CA ILE A 24 7.52 1.48 5.42
C ILE A 24 6.23 1.38 6.22
N PHE A 25 5.40 0.37 5.94
CA PHE A 25 4.14 0.20 6.65
C PHE A 25 4.36 -0.15 8.12
N THR A 26 5.36 -0.98 8.44
CA THR A 26 5.72 -1.29 9.84
C THR A 26 6.17 -0.04 10.58
N TYR A 27 6.95 0.83 9.93
CA TYR A 27 7.37 2.12 10.49
C TYR A 27 6.17 3.02 10.76
N ILE A 28 5.29 3.21 9.78
CA ILE A 28 4.08 4.03 9.92
C ILE A 28 3.19 3.48 11.03
N ARG A 29 2.93 2.17 11.04
CA ARG A 29 2.14 1.50 12.07
C ARG A 29 2.72 1.73 13.46
N LYS A 30 4.02 1.50 13.65
CA LYS A 30 4.69 1.64 14.95
C LYS A 30 4.75 3.10 15.43
N LYS A 31 4.97 4.05 14.53
CA LYS A 31 5.13 5.47 14.89
C LYS A 31 3.82 6.24 15.01
N ILE A 32 2.80 5.85 14.23
CA ILE A 32 1.52 6.57 14.18
C ILE A 32 0.43 5.78 14.89
N PHE A 33 0.14 4.56 14.45
CA PHE A 33 -1.03 3.81 14.94
C PHE A 33 -0.84 3.20 16.34
N TYR A 34 0.39 2.83 16.72
CA TYR A 34 0.71 2.37 18.08
C TYR A 34 1.15 3.51 19.01
N SER A 35 1.02 4.76 18.58
CA SER A 35 1.21 5.90 19.46
C SER A 35 0.01 6.03 20.41
N PRO A 36 0.21 6.39 21.69
CA PRO A 36 -0.89 6.75 22.58
C PRO A 36 -1.77 7.89 22.01
N TYR A 37 -1.17 8.77 21.21
CA TYR A 37 -1.82 9.90 20.57
C TYR A 37 -1.56 9.87 19.04
N PRO A 38 -2.35 9.09 18.26
CA PRO A 38 -2.12 8.89 16.83
C PRO A 38 -2.23 10.17 16.00
N MET A 39 -3.16 11.07 16.32
CA MET A 39 -3.31 12.32 15.57
C MET A 39 -2.11 13.24 15.79
N ARG A 40 -1.64 13.37 17.03
CA ARG A 40 -0.44 14.16 17.33
C ARG A 40 0.81 13.59 16.65
N ALA A 41 0.95 12.26 16.63
CA ALA A 41 2.04 11.59 15.92
C ALA A 41 1.96 11.87 14.40
N THR A 42 0.77 11.78 13.83
CA THR A 42 0.53 12.05 12.40
C THR A 42 0.87 13.49 12.04
N LYS A 43 0.40 14.48 12.82
CA LYS A 43 0.72 15.90 12.59
C LYS A 43 2.22 16.17 12.52
N LYS A 44 3.01 15.50 13.36
CA LYS A 44 4.48 15.61 13.34
C LYS A 44 5.11 14.88 12.16
N ALA A 45 4.55 13.74 11.75
CA ALA A 45 5.10 12.89 10.69
C ALA A 45 4.79 13.40 9.27
N VAL A 46 3.61 13.99 9.05
CA VAL A 46 3.11 14.36 7.71
C VAL A 46 4.08 15.23 6.90
N PRO A 47 4.69 16.31 7.43
CA PRO A 47 5.62 17.12 6.65
C PRO A 47 6.82 16.33 6.11
N TYR A 48 7.35 15.39 6.90
CA TYR A 48 8.45 14.52 6.48
C TYR A 48 8.01 13.46 5.48
N LEU A 49 6.79 12.93 5.63
CA LEU A 49 6.21 12.00 4.66
C LEU A 49 5.97 12.71 3.32
N VAL A 50 5.36 13.89 3.34
CA VAL A 50 5.13 14.72 2.14
C VAL A 50 6.45 15.07 1.45
N PHE A 51 7.46 15.51 2.22
CA PHE A 51 8.81 15.73 1.70
C PHE A 51 9.30 14.50 0.92
N SER A 52 9.27 13.33 1.57
CA SER A 52 9.80 12.08 1.03
C SER A 52 9.03 11.65 -0.23
N VAL A 53 7.70 11.83 -0.23
CA VAL A 53 6.84 11.55 -1.38
C VAL A 53 7.22 12.42 -2.56
N PHE A 54 7.16 13.75 -2.40
CA PHE A 54 7.49 14.65 -3.50
C PHE A 54 8.93 14.50 -3.98
N PHE A 55 9.87 14.23 -3.07
CA PHE A 55 11.25 13.93 -3.42
C PHE A 55 11.36 12.69 -4.33
N VAL A 56 10.83 11.55 -3.89
CA VAL A 56 10.88 10.29 -4.67
C VAL A 56 10.11 10.42 -5.97
N LEU A 57 8.90 11.00 -5.96
CA LEU A 57 8.10 11.14 -7.16
C LEU A 57 8.75 12.07 -8.19
N THR A 58 9.42 13.14 -7.74
CA THR A 58 10.19 14.02 -8.63
C THR A 58 11.37 13.28 -9.24
N LEU A 59 12.15 12.53 -8.44
CA LEU A 59 13.24 11.70 -8.95
C LEU A 59 12.75 10.65 -9.94
N ALA A 60 11.62 10.02 -9.65
CA ALA A 60 11.01 9.02 -10.51
C ALA A 60 10.53 9.63 -11.83
N MET A 61 9.98 10.85 -11.78
CA MET A 61 9.61 11.61 -12.97
C MET A 61 10.84 11.95 -13.82
N VAL A 62 11.93 12.43 -13.21
CA VAL A 62 13.16 12.78 -13.94
C VAL A 62 13.84 11.55 -14.54
N TYR A 63 14.07 10.50 -13.75
CA TYR A 63 14.86 9.35 -14.20
C TYR A 63 14.12 8.37 -15.09
N LYS A 64 12.78 8.42 -15.12
CA LYS A 64 11.97 7.49 -15.91
C LYS A 64 10.93 8.18 -16.79
N GLY A 65 10.23 9.20 -16.27
CA GLY A 65 9.20 9.91 -17.03
C GLY A 65 9.75 10.84 -18.13
N LEU A 66 10.84 11.54 -17.85
CA LEU A 66 11.41 12.58 -18.71
C LEU A 66 12.48 12.08 -19.70
N LYS A 67 12.97 10.84 -19.54
CA LYS A 67 13.92 10.25 -20.51
C LYS A 67 13.34 10.16 -21.92
N ASN A 68 12.04 9.94 -22.05
CA ASN A 68 11.35 9.91 -23.34
C ASN A 68 11.16 11.31 -23.97
N LEU A 69 11.51 12.38 -23.25
CA LEU A 69 11.42 13.77 -23.71
C LEU A 69 12.80 14.38 -24.02
N GLY A 70 13.88 13.58 -23.97
CA GLY A 70 15.24 14.04 -24.28
C GLY A 70 15.84 15.02 -23.26
N LEU A 71 15.23 15.15 -22.08
CA LEU A 71 15.71 16.00 -20.99
C LEU A 71 16.58 15.18 -20.04
N ASP A 72 17.83 14.96 -20.45
CA ASP A 72 18.86 14.32 -19.62
C ASP A 72 19.40 15.33 -18.59
N LEU A 73 18.63 15.55 -17.52
CA LEU A 73 19.12 16.30 -16.37
C LEU A 73 20.22 15.49 -15.66
N ASP A 74 21.39 16.11 -15.47
CA ASP A 74 22.58 15.46 -14.93
C ASP A 74 22.43 15.12 -13.41
N PHE A 75 23.31 14.25 -12.92
CA PHE A 75 23.27 13.65 -11.58
C PHE A 75 23.18 14.64 -10.39
N PRO A 76 23.75 15.86 -10.40
CA PRO A 76 23.55 16.79 -9.29
C PRO A 76 22.21 17.53 -9.35
N GLU A 77 21.65 17.73 -10.55
CA GLU A 77 20.48 18.60 -10.75
C GLU A 77 19.18 17.92 -10.31
N ALA A 78 18.99 16.66 -10.68
CA ALA A 78 17.74 15.94 -10.39
C ALA A 78 17.45 15.82 -8.88
N PRO A 79 18.42 15.43 -8.02
CA PRO A 79 18.20 15.41 -6.57
C PRO A 79 18.03 16.81 -5.97
N CYS A 80 18.67 17.85 -6.52
CA CYS A 80 18.49 19.21 -6.05
C CYS A 80 17.08 19.74 -6.33
N ILE A 81 16.56 19.52 -7.55
CA ILE A 81 15.19 19.86 -7.92
C ILE A 81 14.21 19.07 -7.03
N ALA A 82 14.41 17.77 -6.88
CA ALA A 82 13.58 16.93 -6.02
C ALA A 82 13.59 17.40 -4.56
N PHE A 83 14.75 17.83 -4.05
CA PHE A 83 14.86 18.37 -2.69
C PHE A 83 14.13 19.69 -2.54
N LEU A 84 14.22 20.60 -3.51
CA LEU A 84 13.51 21.88 -3.52
C LEU A 84 12.00 21.66 -3.56
N VAL A 85 11.51 20.85 -4.51
CA VAL A 85 10.09 20.51 -4.64
C VAL A 85 9.57 19.83 -3.37
N GLY A 86 10.33 18.86 -2.84
CA GLY A 86 10.02 18.19 -1.58
C GLY A 86 9.94 19.16 -0.39
N SER A 87 10.87 20.11 -0.29
CA SER A 87 10.92 21.10 0.79
C SER A 87 9.74 22.07 0.73
N ILE A 88 9.39 22.55 -0.47
CA ILE A 88 8.22 23.42 -0.69
C ILE A 88 6.93 22.67 -0.31
N ALA A 89 6.78 21.42 -0.76
CA ALA A 89 5.62 20.60 -0.43
C ALA A 89 5.54 20.31 1.07
N ALA A 90 6.66 20.02 1.73
CA ALA A 90 6.74 19.81 3.17
C ALA A 90 6.29 21.06 3.95
N LEU A 91 6.81 22.24 3.56
CA LEU A 91 6.44 23.51 4.17
C LEU A 91 4.95 23.81 3.98
N ALA A 92 4.42 23.64 2.77
CA ALA A 92 3.00 23.78 2.48
C ALA A 92 2.15 22.84 3.33
N SER A 93 2.54 21.56 3.42
CA SER A 93 1.83 20.56 4.23
C SER A 93 1.86 20.88 5.72
N TYR A 94 2.96 21.43 6.23
CA TYR A 94 3.06 21.85 7.62
C TYR A 94 2.05 22.95 7.95
N PHE A 95 1.87 23.94 7.06
CA PHE A 95 0.84 24.97 7.22
C PHE A 95 -0.58 24.40 7.07
N LEU A 96 -0.81 23.52 6.09
CA LEU A 96 -2.12 22.87 5.89
C LEU A 96 -2.52 22.02 7.10
N VAL A 97 -1.61 21.20 7.61
CA VAL A 97 -1.87 20.35 8.79
C VAL A 97 -2.17 21.19 10.02
N ARG A 98 -1.46 22.31 10.22
CA ARG A 98 -1.74 23.25 11.31
C ARG A 98 -3.09 23.95 11.18
N LYS A 99 -3.50 24.31 9.96
CA LYS A 99 -4.76 25.03 9.69
C LYS A 99 -5.99 24.12 9.74
N PHE A 100 -5.91 22.94 9.13
CA PHE A 100 -7.07 22.04 8.97
C PHE A 100 -7.22 21.02 10.09
N TYR A 101 -6.14 20.68 10.80
CA TYR A 101 -6.21 19.83 11.99
C TYR A 101 -6.08 20.68 13.24
N GLN A 102 -7.04 21.58 13.46
CA GLN A 102 -7.18 22.25 14.75
C GLN A 102 -7.43 21.21 15.86
N GLU A 103 -6.82 21.45 17.01
CA GLU A 103 -6.94 20.65 18.23
C GLU A 103 -8.40 20.52 18.64
N GLY A 104 -9.03 19.39 18.33
CA GLY A 104 -10.46 19.25 18.58
C GLY A 104 -11.07 17.88 18.30
N LEU A 105 -10.29 16.80 18.24
CA LEU A 105 -10.84 15.44 18.31
C LEU A 105 -9.93 14.59 19.19
N LEU A 106 -10.49 14.15 20.30
CA LEU A 106 -9.84 13.62 21.49
C LEU A 106 -8.90 12.45 21.17
N ASP A 107 -7.61 12.76 21.04
CA ASP A 107 -6.53 11.83 21.39
C ASP A 107 -6.59 11.66 22.93
N VAL A 108 -7.61 10.94 23.44
CA VAL A 108 -7.91 10.74 24.88
C VAL A 108 -8.35 12.04 25.60
N VAL A 109 -9.32 11.96 26.52
CA VAL A 109 -9.70 13.11 27.37
C VAL A 109 -8.63 13.28 28.44
N PRO A 110 -7.90 14.41 28.49
CA PRO A 110 -6.94 14.67 29.55
C PRO A 110 -7.66 14.65 30.91
N GLY A 111 -7.18 13.82 31.85
CA GLY A 111 -7.77 13.65 33.18
C GLY A 111 -8.59 12.37 33.41
N LEU A 112 -8.85 11.58 32.36
CA LEU A 112 -9.47 10.24 32.49
C LEU A 112 -8.45 9.09 32.56
N GLU A 113 -7.16 9.35 32.32
CA GLU A 113 -6.08 8.36 32.41
C GLU A 113 -6.00 7.74 33.81
N GLY A 114 -6.20 8.54 34.86
CA GLY A 114 -6.23 8.05 36.25
C GLY A 114 -7.42 7.13 36.53
N ALA A 115 -8.59 7.40 35.95
CA ALA A 115 -9.77 6.56 36.11
C ALA A 115 -9.63 5.22 35.36
N GLU A 116 -8.91 5.18 34.24
CA GLU A 116 -8.65 3.95 33.50
C GLU A 116 -7.57 3.11 34.18
N GLU A 117 -6.49 3.72 34.70
CA GLU A 117 -5.52 3.04 35.56
C GLU A 117 -6.16 2.48 36.83
N GLU A 118 -7.00 3.26 37.50
CA GLU A 118 -7.72 2.83 38.71
C GLU A 118 -8.67 1.66 38.41
N ASN A 119 -9.46 1.75 37.33
CA ASN A 119 -10.34 0.64 36.91
C ASN A 119 -9.54 -0.61 36.48
N ALA A 120 -8.37 -0.45 35.85
CA ALA A 120 -7.48 -1.55 35.49
C ALA A 120 -6.87 -2.23 36.72
N LEU A 121 -6.49 -1.47 37.73
CA LEU A 121 -6.01 -1.97 39.03
C LEU A 121 -7.11 -2.76 39.75
N ILE A 122 -8.30 -2.15 39.88
CA ILE A 122 -9.47 -2.78 40.51
C ILE A 122 -9.86 -4.07 39.78
N THR A 123 -9.88 -4.07 38.44
CA THR A 123 -10.21 -5.30 37.68
C THR A 123 -9.14 -6.38 37.80
N THR A 124 -7.86 -6.02 37.89
CA THR A 124 -6.78 -6.98 38.13
C THR A 124 -6.91 -7.65 39.49
N GLU A 125 -7.20 -6.87 40.53
CA GLU A 125 -7.44 -7.38 41.90
C GLU A 125 -8.71 -8.24 41.96
N LEU A 126 -9.81 -7.79 41.34
CA LEU A 126 -11.08 -8.53 41.32
C LEU A 126 -10.99 -9.84 40.52
N GLU A 127 -10.10 -9.96 39.53
CA GLU A 127 -9.89 -11.20 38.77
C GLU A 127 -9.27 -12.34 39.60
N GLU A 128 -8.65 -12.05 40.74
CA GLU A 128 -8.17 -13.07 41.67
C GLU A 128 -9.31 -13.68 42.50
N VAL A 129 -10.37 -12.91 42.75
CA VAL A 129 -11.51 -13.33 43.61
C VAL A 129 -12.19 -14.59 43.06
N PRO A 130 -12.55 -14.72 41.77
CA PRO A 130 -13.09 -15.96 41.22
C PRO A 130 -12.15 -17.17 41.39
N LYS A 131 -10.83 -16.99 41.30
CA LYS A 131 -9.85 -18.10 41.45
C LYS A 131 -9.81 -18.61 42.88
N ILE A 132 -9.91 -17.70 43.85
CA ILE A 132 -10.00 -18.04 45.28
C ILE A 132 -11.32 -18.75 45.57
N LEU A 133 -12.44 -18.24 45.05
CA LEU A 133 -13.76 -18.84 45.21
C LEU A 133 -13.81 -20.26 44.61
N ASP A 134 -13.23 -20.47 43.43
CA ASP A 134 -13.14 -21.80 42.78
C ASP A 134 -12.33 -22.80 43.64
N SER A 135 -11.29 -22.33 44.33
CA SER A 135 -10.50 -23.14 45.26
C SER A 135 -11.28 -23.52 46.53
N ILE A 136 -12.14 -22.64 47.04
CA ILE A 136 -13.03 -22.90 48.20
C ILE A 136 -14.18 -23.86 47.82
N THR A 137 -14.67 -23.76 46.58
CA THR A 137 -15.74 -24.60 45.99
C THR A 137 -15.36 -26.10 46.02
N LYS A 138 -14.07 -26.43 45.91
CA LYS A 138 -13.56 -27.81 45.95
C LYS A 138 -13.75 -28.52 47.29
N ASN A 139 -13.87 -27.76 48.39
CA ASN A 139 -13.94 -28.30 49.76
C ASN A 139 -15.30 -28.06 50.43
N SER A 140 -16.33 -27.62 49.70
CA SER A 140 -17.61 -27.17 50.28
C SER A 140 -18.82 -27.98 49.79
N ASN A 141 -19.82 -28.15 50.67
CA ASN A 141 -20.99 -28.99 50.42
C ASN A 141 -22.22 -28.19 49.95
N GLY A 142 -22.95 -28.75 48.98
CA GLY A 142 -24.34 -28.43 48.60
C GLY A 142 -24.72 -26.95 48.55
N ASP A 143 -25.35 -26.46 49.63
CA ASP A 143 -25.88 -25.08 49.73
C ASP A 143 -24.77 -24.03 49.70
N LEU A 144 -23.64 -24.30 50.36
CA LEU A 144 -22.50 -23.38 50.38
C LEU A 144 -21.89 -23.24 48.97
N ASN A 145 -21.84 -24.34 48.23
CA ASN A 145 -21.35 -24.36 46.85
C ASN A 145 -22.23 -23.53 45.91
N LYS A 146 -23.56 -23.57 46.08
CA LYS A 146 -24.48 -22.72 45.31
C LYS A 146 -24.28 -21.24 45.60
N ARG A 147 -24.12 -20.88 46.88
CA ARG A 147 -23.88 -19.48 47.29
C ARG A 147 -22.55 -18.95 46.75
N ILE A 148 -21.48 -19.74 46.83
CA ILE A 148 -20.16 -19.39 46.29
C ILE A 148 -20.24 -19.17 44.77
N LYS A 149 -20.91 -20.05 44.03
CA LYS A 149 -21.10 -19.87 42.57
C LYS A 149 -21.90 -18.62 42.21
N ASN A 150 -22.93 -18.28 43.00
CA ASN A 150 -23.66 -17.02 42.78
C ASN A 150 -22.76 -15.80 42.98
N ILE A 151 -21.96 -15.78 44.05
CA ILE A 151 -20.99 -14.69 44.30
C ILE A 151 -19.97 -14.63 43.16
N GLU A 152 -19.44 -15.77 42.72
CA GLU A 152 -18.51 -15.84 41.60
C GLU A 152 -19.13 -15.24 40.32
N SER A 153 -20.39 -15.57 40.02
CA SER A 153 -21.09 -15.03 38.85
C SER A 153 -21.33 -13.52 38.95
N GLU A 154 -21.63 -13.01 40.16
CA GLU A 154 -21.85 -11.60 40.42
C GLU A 154 -20.54 -10.80 40.30
N VAL A 155 -19.45 -11.32 40.87
CA VAL A 155 -18.11 -10.73 40.73
C VAL A 155 -17.69 -10.69 39.27
N LYS A 156 -17.89 -11.78 38.51
CA LYS A 156 -17.64 -11.80 37.06
C LYS A 156 -18.48 -10.77 36.32
N ARG A 157 -19.74 -10.56 36.72
CA ARG A 157 -20.61 -9.53 36.14
C ARG A 157 -20.07 -8.13 36.41
N LEU A 158 -19.70 -7.83 37.67
CA LEU A 158 -19.14 -6.54 38.07
C LEU A 158 -17.81 -6.25 37.35
N ILE A 159 -16.93 -7.24 37.20
CA ILE A 159 -15.71 -7.12 36.39
C ILE A 159 -16.06 -6.73 34.95
N GLY A 160 -17.08 -7.38 34.37
CA GLY A 160 -17.60 -7.05 33.04
C GLY A 160 -18.13 -5.61 32.95
N GLU A 161 -18.94 -5.18 33.93
CA GLU A 161 -19.50 -3.83 33.98
C GLU A 161 -18.44 -2.73 34.14
N ILE A 162 -17.38 -2.99 34.93
CA ILE A 162 -16.26 -2.05 35.08
C ILE A 162 -15.44 -1.97 33.77
N LYS A 163 -15.14 -3.11 33.15
CA LYS A 163 -14.44 -3.15 31.85
C LYS A 163 -15.24 -2.51 30.74
N GLU A 164 -16.56 -2.66 30.77
CA GLU A 164 -17.48 -2.09 29.80
C GLU A 164 -18.06 -0.73 30.21
N GLY A 165 -17.54 -0.13 31.27
CA GLY A 165 -18.01 1.14 31.80
C GLY A 165 -17.97 2.24 30.73
N THR A 166 -18.81 3.26 30.92
CA THR A 166 -18.95 4.41 30.00
C THR A 166 -17.59 5.03 29.65
N TYR A 167 -16.63 5.02 30.59
CA TYR A 167 -15.26 5.50 30.40
C TYR A 167 -14.47 4.70 29.36
N SER A 168 -14.39 3.37 29.50
CA SER A 168 -13.66 2.51 28.54
C SER A 168 -14.29 2.56 27.15
N LYS A 169 -15.62 2.57 27.07
CA LYS A 169 -16.36 2.72 25.80
C LYS A 169 -16.05 4.05 25.13
N PHE A 170 -16.00 5.15 25.88
CA PHE A 170 -15.68 6.47 25.36
C PHE A 170 -14.23 6.57 24.86
N ASN A 171 -13.25 6.07 25.63
CA ASN A 171 -11.84 6.07 25.22
C ASN A 171 -11.61 5.22 23.97
N ARG A 172 -12.24 4.04 23.88
CA ARG A 172 -12.16 3.20 22.67
C ARG A 172 -12.76 3.91 21.45
N ALA A 173 -13.93 4.54 21.60
CA ALA A 173 -14.56 5.29 20.52
C ALA A 173 -13.71 6.50 20.07
N ALA A 174 -13.12 7.22 21.02
CA ALA A 174 -12.21 8.33 20.73
C ALA A 174 -10.95 7.85 20.01
N HIS A 175 -10.35 6.74 20.45
CA HIS A 175 -9.18 6.14 19.80
C HIS A 175 -9.51 5.64 18.39
N GLU A 176 -10.64 4.95 18.19
CA GLU A 176 -11.10 4.52 16.86
C GLU A 176 -11.34 5.71 15.93
N ALA A 177 -11.97 6.78 16.42
CA ALA A 177 -12.16 8.01 15.66
C ALA A 177 -10.82 8.66 15.29
N SER A 178 -9.84 8.64 16.19
CA SER A 178 -8.48 9.13 15.91
C SER A 178 -7.84 8.36 14.76
N ILE A 179 -7.92 7.03 14.76
CA ILE A 179 -7.41 6.15 13.70
C ILE A 179 -8.09 6.46 12.36
N GLN A 180 -9.42 6.62 12.34
CA GLN A 180 -10.14 6.98 11.12
C GLN A 180 -9.69 8.33 10.56
N ASN A 181 -9.42 9.31 11.42
CA ASN A 181 -8.93 10.60 10.98
C ASN A 181 -7.49 10.55 10.48
N VAL A 182 -6.64 9.70 11.07
CA VAL A 182 -5.31 9.40 10.52
C VAL A 182 -5.45 8.90 9.08
N GLU A 183 -6.32 7.91 8.84
CA GLU A 183 -6.54 7.36 7.50
C GLU A 183 -7.02 8.44 6.51
N LYS A 184 -7.89 9.37 6.93
CA LYS A 184 -8.31 10.51 6.10
C LYS A 184 -7.14 11.42 5.70
N ILE A 185 -6.11 11.58 6.56
CA ILE A 185 -4.89 12.35 6.20
C ILE A 185 -4.11 11.64 5.10
N PHE A 186 -4.10 10.31 5.12
CA PHE A 186 -3.38 9.50 4.13
C PHE A 186 -4.08 9.43 2.78
N VAL A 187 -5.39 9.71 2.69
CA VAL A 187 -6.14 9.73 1.41
C VAL A 187 -5.47 10.62 0.34
N PRO A 188 -5.19 11.92 0.56
CA PRO A 188 -4.54 12.74 -0.46
C PRO A 188 -3.12 12.25 -0.80
N LEU A 189 -2.37 11.72 0.17
CA LEU A 189 -1.04 11.15 -0.06
C LEU A 189 -1.09 9.90 -0.95
N GLN A 190 -2.08 9.05 -0.71
CA GLN A 190 -2.34 7.88 -1.55
C GLN A 190 -2.76 8.30 -2.94
N ILE A 191 -3.74 9.22 -3.10
CA ILE A 191 -4.18 9.67 -4.42
C ILE A 191 -3.00 10.23 -5.23
N LEU A 192 -2.14 11.04 -4.61
CA LEU A 192 -0.95 11.56 -5.26
C LEU A 192 0.01 10.45 -5.71
N SER A 193 0.26 9.47 -4.84
CA SER A 193 1.13 8.32 -5.13
C SER A 193 0.55 7.43 -6.23
N ALA A 194 -0.75 7.17 -6.19
CA ALA A 194 -1.51 6.41 -7.18
C ALA A 194 -1.45 7.08 -8.57
N CYS A 195 -1.68 8.40 -8.64
CA CYS A 195 -1.55 9.17 -9.88
C CYS A 195 -0.14 9.03 -10.49
N PHE A 196 0.89 9.07 -9.65
CA PHE A 196 2.26 8.89 -10.12
C PHE A 196 2.51 7.46 -10.65
N ILE A 197 2.10 6.44 -9.89
CA ILE A 197 2.23 5.04 -10.33
C ILE A 197 1.46 4.81 -11.63
N ALA A 198 0.26 5.38 -11.77
CA ALA A 198 -0.52 5.33 -13.00
C ALA A 198 0.21 5.98 -14.18
N PHE A 199 0.83 7.15 -13.97
CA PHE A 199 1.66 7.80 -14.99
C PHE A 199 2.85 6.93 -15.40
N SER A 200 3.60 6.41 -14.43
CA SER A 200 4.77 5.55 -14.70
C SER A 200 4.38 4.24 -15.39
N HIS A 201 3.23 3.66 -15.04
CA HIS A 201 2.69 2.48 -15.71
C HIS A 201 2.28 2.79 -17.15
N GLY A 202 1.47 3.85 -17.34
CA GLY A 202 1.03 4.26 -18.67
C GLY A 202 2.20 4.48 -19.63
N ALA A 203 3.26 5.15 -19.18
CA ALA A 203 4.45 5.37 -19.98
C ALA A 203 5.13 4.06 -20.44
N ASN A 204 5.17 3.01 -19.60
CA ASN A 204 5.77 1.73 -19.99
C ASN A 204 4.81 0.88 -20.83
N ASP A 205 3.51 0.91 -20.51
CA ASP A 205 2.52 0.01 -21.09
C ASP A 205 2.04 0.47 -22.47
N VAL A 206 2.09 1.78 -22.76
CA VAL A 206 1.86 2.30 -24.13
C VAL A 206 2.88 1.69 -25.10
N ALA A 207 4.16 1.59 -24.71
CA ALA A 207 5.19 1.02 -25.57
C ALA A 207 4.92 -0.47 -25.90
N ASN A 208 4.33 -1.24 -24.98
CA ASN A 208 3.99 -2.65 -25.20
C ASN A 208 2.90 -2.82 -26.27
N ALA A 209 1.93 -1.91 -26.33
CA ALA A 209 0.85 -1.96 -27.32
C ALA A 209 1.23 -1.30 -28.65
N ILE A 210 1.90 -0.14 -28.58
CA ILE A 210 2.20 0.68 -29.74
C ILE A 210 3.50 0.30 -30.43
N GLY A 211 4.49 -0.26 -29.73
CA GLY A 211 5.77 -0.67 -30.31
C GLY A 211 5.63 -1.55 -31.57
N PRO A 212 4.84 -2.63 -31.53
CA PRO A 212 4.60 -3.45 -32.73
C PRO A 212 3.91 -2.70 -33.86
N LEU A 213 2.96 -1.80 -33.55
CA LEU A 213 2.25 -1.00 -34.55
C LEU A 213 3.16 0.06 -35.19
N ALA A 214 4.02 0.69 -34.39
CA ALA A 214 5.05 1.61 -34.86
C ALA A 214 6.03 0.91 -35.80
N ALA A 215 6.49 -0.30 -35.47
CA ALA A 215 7.36 -1.08 -36.35
C ALA A 215 6.70 -1.39 -37.71
N VAL A 216 5.38 -1.66 -37.74
CA VAL A 216 4.64 -1.84 -39.00
C VAL A 216 4.62 -0.55 -39.81
N VAL A 217 4.38 0.59 -39.15
CA VAL A 217 4.36 1.92 -39.79
C VAL A 217 5.73 2.26 -40.37
N ASP A 218 6.82 2.07 -39.63
CA ASP A 218 8.19 2.31 -40.10
C ASP A 218 8.48 1.52 -41.38
N ILE A 219 8.13 0.23 -41.41
CA ILE A 219 8.31 -0.64 -42.58
C ILE A 219 7.50 -0.13 -43.79
N LEU A 220 6.26 0.34 -43.57
CA LEU A 220 5.39 0.84 -44.65
C LEU A 220 5.92 2.15 -45.26
N TYR A 221 6.52 3.01 -44.46
CA TYR A 221 7.12 4.27 -44.93
C TYR A 221 8.56 4.12 -45.44
N GLY A 222 9.12 2.90 -45.40
CA GLY A 222 10.47 2.61 -45.89
C GLY A 222 11.58 3.10 -44.94
N GLU A 223 11.23 3.37 -43.68
CA GLU A 223 12.19 3.74 -42.64
C GLU A 223 12.80 2.48 -42.01
N SER A 224 14.04 2.59 -41.52
CA SER A 224 14.64 1.53 -40.72
C SER A 224 13.88 1.42 -39.40
N VAL A 225 13.41 0.22 -39.05
CA VAL A 225 12.70 -0.04 -37.78
C VAL A 225 13.49 0.55 -36.62
N SER A 226 12.95 1.61 -36.04
CA SER A 226 13.60 2.33 -34.96
C SER A 226 12.94 1.95 -33.62
N ILE A 227 13.64 2.19 -32.52
CA ILE A 227 13.07 1.98 -31.17
C ILE A 227 12.15 3.16 -30.79
N GLU A 228 12.28 4.29 -31.50
CA GLU A 228 11.49 5.49 -31.25
C GLU A 228 10.22 5.51 -32.10
N VAL A 229 9.10 5.83 -31.47
CA VAL A 229 7.84 5.98 -32.19
C VAL A 229 7.84 7.36 -32.85
N ALA A 230 8.18 7.40 -34.14
CA ALA A 230 8.29 8.64 -34.92
C ALA A 230 6.95 9.40 -35.06
N VAL A 231 5.82 8.71 -34.87
CA VAL A 231 4.48 9.27 -35.11
C VAL A 231 3.71 9.45 -33.77
N PRO A 232 3.58 10.70 -33.26
CA PRO A 232 2.93 10.97 -31.97
C PRO A 232 1.48 10.50 -31.86
N LEU A 233 0.76 10.44 -32.98
CA LEU A 233 -0.64 9.99 -33.00
C LEU A 233 -0.80 8.53 -32.55
N LEU A 234 0.20 7.68 -32.81
CA LEU A 234 0.19 6.30 -32.32
C LEU A 234 0.27 6.23 -30.79
N LEU A 235 1.06 7.11 -30.16
CA LEU A 235 1.14 7.18 -28.69
C LEU A 235 -0.20 7.64 -28.08
N VAL A 236 -0.87 8.60 -28.73
CA VAL A 236 -2.22 9.03 -28.33
C VAL A 236 -3.23 7.89 -28.44
N LEU A 237 -3.20 7.13 -29.55
CA LEU A 237 -4.04 5.95 -29.75
C LEU A 237 -3.82 4.92 -28.62
N GLY A 238 -2.56 4.66 -28.26
CA GLY A 238 -2.22 3.75 -27.17
C GLY A 238 -2.75 4.22 -25.82
N GLY A 239 -2.57 5.51 -25.50
CA GLY A 239 -3.09 6.12 -24.28
C GLY A 239 -4.61 6.04 -24.18
N VAL A 240 -5.32 6.40 -25.25
CA VAL A 240 -6.79 6.29 -25.32
C VAL A 240 -7.24 4.83 -25.16
N GLY A 241 -6.55 3.88 -25.80
CA GLY A 241 -6.83 2.46 -25.67
C GLY A 241 -6.71 1.95 -24.23
N ILE A 242 -5.65 2.36 -23.51
CA ILE A 242 -5.47 2.04 -22.09
C ILE A 242 -6.63 2.60 -21.25
N VAL A 243 -7.01 3.86 -21.45
CA VAL A 243 -8.11 4.51 -20.70
C VAL A 243 -9.43 3.78 -20.94
N ILE A 244 -9.75 3.43 -22.19
CA ILE A 244 -10.96 2.66 -22.53
C ILE A 244 -10.92 1.27 -21.90
N GLY A 245 -9.79 0.57 -21.96
CA GLY A 245 -9.64 -0.74 -21.34
C GLY A 245 -9.81 -0.71 -19.81
N LEU A 246 -9.24 0.30 -19.16
CA LEU A 246 -9.41 0.52 -17.71
C LEU A 246 -10.86 0.81 -17.35
N ALA A 247 -11.54 1.69 -18.11
CA ALA A 247 -12.93 2.07 -17.87
C ALA A 247 -13.92 0.91 -18.08
N THR A 248 -13.63 0.00 -19.02
CA THR A 248 -14.55 -1.08 -19.40
C THR A 248 -14.32 -2.38 -18.61
N TRP A 249 -13.05 -2.74 -18.34
CA TRP A 249 -12.71 -4.05 -17.75
C TRP A 249 -11.69 -3.99 -16.60
N GLY A 250 -11.03 -2.84 -16.42
CA GLY A 250 -10.01 -2.65 -15.38
C GLY A 250 -10.51 -2.88 -13.95
N TYR A 251 -11.79 -2.62 -13.69
CA TYR A 251 -12.40 -2.76 -12.35
C TYR A 251 -12.20 -4.16 -11.72
N ARG A 252 -12.09 -5.23 -12.52
CA ARG A 252 -11.90 -6.60 -12.01
C ARG A 252 -10.53 -6.80 -11.38
N VAL A 253 -9.49 -6.23 -11.99
CA VAL A 253 -8.13 -6.30 -11.47
C VAL A 253 -7.98 -5.37 -10.28
N ILE A 254 -8.55 -4.16 -10.34
CA ILE A 254 -8.59 -3.21 -9.23
C ILE A 254 -9.24 -3.85 -7.99
N TYR A 255 -10.38 -4.52 -8.17
CA TYR A 255 -11.05 -5.24 -7.08
C TYR A 255 -10.19 -6.39 -6.51
N THR A 256 -9.49 -7.13 -7.38
CA THR A 256 -8.64 -8.25 -6.94
C THR A 256 -7.45 -7.75 -6.12
N ILE A 257 -6.79 -6.67 -6.54
CA ILE A 257 -5.66 -6.09 -5.81
C ILE A 257 -6.15 -5.41 -4.52
N GLY A 258 -7.26 -4.66 -4.60
CA GLY A 258 -7.83 -3.85 -3.52
C GLY A 258 -8.38 -4.64 -2.33
N GLU A 259 -9.05 -5.76 -2.62
CA GLU A 259 -9.84 -6.50 -1.62
C GLU A 259 -9.40 -7.97 -1.48
N LYS A 260 -8.96 -8.62 -2.57
CA LYS A 260 -8.75 -10.08 -2.54
C LYS A 260 -7.37 -10.52 -2.05
N ILE A 261 -6.34 -9.67 -2.13
CA ILE A 261 -4.99 -10.00 -1.63
C ILE A 261 -4.90 -9.73 -0.13
N THR A 262 -5.20 -8.50 0.27
CA THR A 262 -5.29 -7.98 1.65
C THR A 262 -6.17 -6.72 1.60
N ASP A 263 -6.95 -6.45 2.65
CA ASP A 263 -7.71 -5.18 2.72
C ASP A 263 -6.76 -3.98 2.73
N LEU A 264 -6.97 -3.07 1.80
CA LEU A 264 -6.17 -1.86 1.62
C LEU A 264 -6.90 -0.63 2.20
N THR A 265 -6.45 -0.17 3.36
CA THR A 265 -6.77 1.18 3.87
C THR A 265 -5.86 2.22 3.21
N PRO A 266 -6.17 3.52 3.26
CA PRO A 266 -5.37 4.54 2.58
C PRO A 266 -3.89 4.53 2.95
N THR A 267 -3.57 4.34 4.23
CA THR A 267 -2.18 4.21 4.70
C THR A 267 -1.46 3.00 4.08
N ARG A 268 -2.18 1.89 3.91
CA ARG A 268 -1.66 0.64 3.33
C ARG A 268 -1.42 0.81 1.82
N GLY A 269 -2.39 1.38 1.12
CA GLY A 269 -2.27 1.71 -0.31
C GLY A 269 -1.11 2.65 -0.56
N PHE A 270 -1.03 3.74 0.21
CA PHE A 270 0.09 4.68 0.19
C PHE A 270 1.44 3.96 0.39
N SER A 271 1.55 3.10 1.41
CA SER A 271 2.81 2.39 1.69
C SER A 271 3.24 1.47 0.56
N ALA A 272 2.29 0.79 -0.10
CA ALA A 272 2.58 -0.07 -1.24
C ALA A 272 3.01 0.74 -2.47
N GLU A 273 2.28 1.80 -2.82
CA GLU A 273 2.57 2.66 -3.97
C GLU A 273 3.88 3.44 -3.79
N PHE A 274 4.11 4.01 -2.60
CA PHE A 274 5.33 4.73 -2.29
C PHE A 274 6.56 3.81 -2.31
N SER A 275 6.43 2.59 -1.78
CA SER A 275 7.47 1.55 -1.89
C SER A 275 7.78 1.19 -3.35
N ALA A 276 6.74 1.01 -4.16
CA ALA A 276 6.90 0.73 -5.57
C ALA A 276 7.62 1.88 -6.28
N ALA A 277 7.27 3.13 -6.00
CA ALA A 277 7.96 4.30 -6.53
C ALA A 277 9.45 4.34 -6.13
N ILE A 278 9.78 4.11 -4.86
CA ILE A 278 11.18 4.02 -4.39
C ILE A 278 11.94 2.92 -5.15
N THR A 279 11.33 1.73 -5.26
CA THR A 279 11.93 0.59 -5.97
C THR A 279 12.20 0.94 -7.43
N ILE A 280 11.25 1.61 -8.09
CA ILE A 280 11.38 2.04 -9.48
C ILE A 280 12.52 3.05 -9.64
N VAL A 281 12.65 4.03 -8.74
CA VAL A 281 13.73 5.03 -8.77
C VAL A 281 15.10 4.36 -8.64
N ILE A 282 15.26 3.53 -7.61
CA ILE A 282 16.52 2.84 -7.33
C ILE A 282 16.91 1.95 -8.50
N ALA A 283 15.98 1.15 -8.99
CA ALA A 283 16.23 0.26 -10.13
C ALA A 283 16.59 1.01 -11.41
N SER A 284 15.84 2.09 -11.71
CA SER A 284 16.11 2.94 -12.88
C SER A 284 17.51 3.56 -12.81
N ARG A 285 17.99 3.89 -11.60
CA ARG A 285 19.33 4.45 -11.42
C ARG A 285 20.43 3.40 -11.54
N LEU A 286 20.20 2.20 -10.99
CA LEU A 286 21.13 1.08 -11.05
C LEU A 286 21.12 0.36 -12.41
N GLY A 287 20.25 0.77 -13.34
CA GLY A 287 20.08 0.11 -14.64
C GLY A 287 19.53 -1.31 -14.50
N LEU A 288 18.87 -1.61 -13.38
CA LEU A 288 18.30 -2.93 -13.14
C LEU A 288 16.97 -3.06 -13.90
N PRO A 289 16.78 -4.14 -14.68
CA PRO A 289 15.49 -4.42 -15.29
C PRO A 289 14.49 -4.72 -14.18
N ILE A 290 13.38 -3.99 -14.12
CA ILE A 290 12.30 -4.24 -13.18
C ILE A 290 10.94 -4.27 -13.88
N SER A 291 10.03 -5.07 -13.34
CA SER A 291 8.62 -5.07 -13.71
C SER A 291 7.85 -4.19 -12.73
N THR A 292 7.24 -3.09 -13.20
CA THR A 292 6.43 -2.20 -12.36
C THR A 292 5.22 -2.93 -11.77
N THR A 293 4.55 -3.76 -12.57
CA THR A 293 3.41 -4.57 -12.13
C THR A 293 3.79 -5.54 -11.02
N HIS A 294 4.90 -6.28 -11.19
CA HIS A 294 5.34 -7.22 -10.15
C HIS A 294 5.84 -6.47 -8.91
N THR A 295 6.51 -5.34 -9.08
CA THR A 295 6.93 -4.47 -7.95
C THR A 295 5.73 -4.06 -7.11
N LEU A 296 4.63 -3.60 -7.74
CA LEU A 296 3.45 -3.14 -7.03
C LEU A 296 2.71 -4.30 -6.34
N VAL A 297 2.54 -5.45 -7.02
CA VAL A 297 1.96 -6.64 -6.40
C VAL A 297 2.80 -7.06 -5.19
N GLY A 298 4.13 -7.13 -5.33
CA GLY A 298 5.05 -7.42 -4.23
C GLY A 298 4.90 -6.43 -3.08
N ALA A 299 4.78 -5.14 -3.38
CA ALA A 299 4.56 -4.10 -2.39
C ALA A 299 3.24 -4.29 -1.62
N VAL A 300 2.14 -4.64 -2.29
CA VAL A 300 0.87 -4.99 -1.62
C VAL A 300 1.03 -6.21 -0.70
N LEU A 301 1.75 -7.25 -1.16
CA LEU A 301 2.05 -8.42 -0.34
C LEU A 301 2.87 -8.06 0.89
N GLY A 302 3.88 -7.20 0.76
CA GLY A 302 4.70 -6.74 1.89
C GLY A 302 3.88 -6.01 2.97
N VAL A 303 2.91 -5.19 2.57
CA VAL A 303 1.98 -4.54 3.50
C VAL A 303 1.09 -5.56 4.20
N GLY A 304 0.60 -6.58 3.49
CA GLY A 304 -0.15 -7.67 4.10
C GLY A 304 0.70 -8.51 5.06
N PHE A 305 1.95 -8.86 4.69
CA PHE A 305 2.86 -9.58 5.59
C PHE A 305 3.14 -8.80 6.87
N ALA A 306 3.23 -7.49 6.81
CA ALA A 306 3.39 -6.66 8.00
C ALA A 306 2.20 -6.80 8.97
N ARG A 307 0.97 -7.05 8.48
CA ARG A 307 -0.21 -7.39 9.31
C ARG A 307 -0.22 -8.83 9.84
N GLY A 308 0.65 -9.69 9.31
CA GLY A 308 0.69 -11.12 9.60
C GLY A 308 0.14 -11.95 8.45
N VAL A 309 0.65 -13.17 8.30
CA VAL A 309 0.35 -14.08 7.18
C VAL A 309 -1.15 -14.41 7.08
N SER A 310 -1.88 -14.42 8.21
CA SER A 310 -3.33 -14.67 8.24
C SER A 310 -4.16 -13.59 7.54
N SER A 311 -3.60 -12.40 7.32
CA SER A 311 -4.28 -11.32 6.59
C SER A 311 -4.19 -11.45 5.07
N LEU A 312 -3.44 -12.44 4.58
CA LEU A 312 -3.20 -12.65 3.15
C LEU A 312 -4.02 -13.83 2.62
N ASN A 313 -4.63 -13.64 1.46
CA ASN A 313 -5.27 -14.75 0.75
C ASN A 313 -4.25 -15.54 -0.08
N LEU A 314 -3.65 -16.57 0.53
CA LEU A 314 -2.60 -17.38 -0.11
C LEU A 314 -3.06 -18.06 -1.40
N LYS A 315 -4.36 -18.36 -1.54
CA LYS A 315 -4.91 -18.93 -2.78
C LYS A 315 -4.80 -17.93 -3.94
N VAL A 316 -5.25 -16.70 -3.71
CA VAL A 316 -5.17 -15.62 -4.71
C VAL A 316 -3.71 -15.32 -5.07
N ILE A 317 -2.80 -15.32 -4.09
CA ILE A 317 -1.37 -15.11 -4.32
C ILE A 317 -0.80 -16.21 -5.23
N LYS A 318 -1.13 -17.47 -4.95
CA LYS A 318 -0.72 -18.60 -5.78
C LYS A 318 -1.25 -18.46 -7.21
N ASP A 319 -2.51 -18.07 -7.36
CA ASP A 319 -3.14 -17.88 -8.68
C ASP A 319 -2.45 -16.75 -9.47
N ILE A 320 -2.09 -15.64 -8.80
CA ILE A 320 -1.33 -14.55 -9.41
C ILE A 320 0.05 -15.02 -9.87
N ILE A 321 0.82 -15.69 -9.01
CA ILE A 321 2.15 -16.20 -9.36
C ILE A 321 2.05 -17.19 -10.52
N ALA A 322 1.08 -18.12 -10.48
CA ALA A 322 0.84 -19.05 -11.57
C ALA A 322 0.53 -18.32 -12.90
N SER A 323 -0.26 -17.26 -12.86
CA SER A 323 -0.58 -16.47 -14.05
C SER A 323 0.66 -15.86 -14.71
N TRP A 324 1.67 -15.42 -13.94
CA TRP A 324 2.91 -14.86 -14.49
C TRP A 324 3.70 -15.88 -15.31
N PHE A 325 3.72 -17.14 -14.88
CA PHE A 325 4.40 -18.21 -15.60
C PHE A 325 3.56 -18.78 -16.76
N ILE A 326 2.23 -18.81 -16.64
CA ILE A 326 1.34 -19.38 -17.66
C ILE A 326 1.14 -18.42 -18.85
N THR A 327 1.08 -17.11 -18.58
CA THR A 327 0.76 -16.11 -19.62
C THR A 327 1.83 -16.03 -20.71
N LEU A 328 3.12 -16.20 -20.39
CA LEU A 328 4.18 -16.13 -21.39
C LEU A 328 4.10 -17.26 -22.44
N PRO A 329 4.11 -18.55 -22.05
CA PRO A 329 3.97 -19.65 -23.00
C PRO A 329 2.66 -19.57 -23.78
N ALA A 330 1.55 -19.23 -23.12
CA ALA A 330 0.26 -19.08 -23.78
C ALA A 330 0.31 -18.00 -24.87
N SER A 331 0.85 -16.82 -24.56
CA SER A 331 1.02 -15.72 -25.52
C SER A 331 1.96 -16.10 -26.66
N ALA A 332 3.06 -16.81 -26.39
CA ALA A 332 4.00 -17.27 -27.42
C ALA A 332 3.35 -18.28 -28.38
N VAL A 333 2.61 -19.26 -27.86
CA VAL A 333 1.87 -20.24 -28.67
C VAL A 333 0.81 -19.55 -29.53
N LEU A 334 0.04 -18.63 -28.95
CA LEU A 334 -0.95 -17.85 -29.70
C LEU A 334 -0.29 -17.02 -30.82
N ALA A 335 0.82 -16.34 -30.53
CA ALA A 335 1.56 -15.58 -31.54
C ALA A 335 2.06 -16.48 -32.68
N ILE A 336 2.60 -17.66 -32.37
CA ILE A 336 3.03 -18.66 -33.37
C ILE A 336 1.84 -19.07 -34.25
N ILE A 337 0.71 -19.41 -33.64
CA ILE A 337 -0.51 -19.81 -34.37
C ILE A 337 -0.96 -18.70 -35.32
N PHE A 338 -1.04 -17.45 -34.85
CA PHE A 338 -1.46 -16.33 -35.68
C PHE A 338 -0.49 -16.08 -36.84
N VAL A 339 0.83 -16.16 -36.62
CA VAL A 339 1.82 -16.02 -37.69
C VAL A 339 1.65 -17.10 -38.75
N TYR A 340 1.45 -18.37 -38.37
CA TYR A 340 1.22 -19.44 -39.34
C TYR A 340 -0.10 -19.28 -40.10
N ILE A 341 -1.16 -18.83 -39.44
CA ILE A 341 -2.43 -18.51 -40.11
C ILE A 341 -2.23 -17.38 -41.13
N LEU A 342 -1.54 -16.30 -40.75
CA LEU A 342 -1.30 -15.17 -41.64
C LEU A 342 -0.43 -15.57 -42.84
N ARG A 343 0.63 -16.36 -42.64
CA ARG A 343 1.44 -16.92 -43.74
C ARG A 343 0.62 -17.82 -44.66
N ALA A 344 -0.27 -18.66 -44.12
CA ALA A 344 -1.13 -19.49 -44.94
C ALA A 344 -2.11 -18.68 -45.81
N ILE A 345 -2.56 -17.51 -45.33
CA ILE A 345 -3.48 -16.63 -46.06
C ILE A 345 -2.74 -15.75 -47.09
N PHE A 346 -1.59 -15.18 -46.71
CA PHE A 346 -0.93 -14.13 -47.49
C PHE A 346 0.36 -14.57 -48.22
N GLY A 347 0.85 -15.79 -47.98
CA GLY A 347 2.09 -16.33 -48.59
C GLY A 347 3.35 -15.97 -47.80
#